data_AF-A0A0F9WAF7-F1
#
_entry.id   AF-A0A0F9WAF7-F1
#
_cell.length_a   1.000
_cell.length_b   1.000
_cell.length_c   1.000
_cell.angle_alpha   90.00
_cell.angle_beta   90.00
_cell.angle_gamma   90.00
#
_symmetry.space_group_name_H-M   'P 1'
#
loop_
_entity.id
_entity.type
_entity.pdbx_description
1 polymer ?
#
loop_
_entity_poly.entity_id
_entity_poly.type
_entity_poly.pdbx_seq_one_letter_code
_entity_poly.pdbx_strand_id
1 'polypeptide(L)'
;MSVVLSVELFSDALFGLIKLKKEGKTLPNRNKKTNVQNYVLRGVFNKIKYPSTDTKKDIGTLLNLSLKSINVWFQNERQTIRCNKNNRSRSIEVDSKLILELYFKALELYNI
;
A
#
# COMPACT_ATOMS: atom_id res chain seq x y z
N MET A 1 11.43 0.61 23.70
CA MET A 1 11.10 -0.72 23.14
C MET A 1 9.64 -1.11 23.35
N SER A 2 9.10 -1.06 24.57
CA SER A 2 7.70 -1.50 24.85
C SER A 2 6.62 -0.71 24.06
N VAL A 3 6.75 0.62 23.93
CA VAL A 3 5.80 1.44 23.16
C VAL A 3 5.82 1.10 21.66
N VAL A 4 6.99 0.82 21.08
CA VAL A 4 7.11 0.51 19.65
C VAL A 4 6.42 -0.81 19.33
N LEU A 5 6.68 -1.86 20.13
CA LEU A 5 5.98 -3.13 20.00
C LEU A 5 4.46 -3.00 20.14
N SER A 6 3.98 -2.16 21.06
CA SER A 6 2.56 -1.90 21.24
C SER A 6 1.92 -1.25 19.99
N VAL A 7 2.65 -0.38 19.31
CA VAL A 7 2.17 0.28 18.08
C VAL A 7 2.12 -0.71 16.92
N GLU A 8 3.14 -1.56 16.75
CA GLU A 8 3.14 -2.60 15.70
C GLU A 8 1.95 -3.56 15.89
N LEU A 9 1.74 -4.03 17.12
CA LEU A 9 0.65 -4.95 17.45
C LEU A 9 -0.72 -4.34 17.17
N PHE A 10 -0.89 -3.05 17.49
CA PHE A 10 -2.11 -2.31 17.19
C PHE A 10 -2.34 -2.17 15.69
N SER A 11 -1.30 -1.87 14.90
CA SER A 11 -1.43 -1.79 13.44
C SER A 11 -1.84 -3.11 12.80
N ASP A 12 -1.27 -4.23 13.25
CA ASP A 12 -1.62 -5.56 12.74
C ASP A 12 -3.07 -5.93 13.11
N ALA A 13 -3.48 -5.65 14.35
CA ALA A 13 -4.85 -5.84 14.78
C ALA A 13 -5.84 -5.00 13.97
N LEU A 14 -5.52 -3.71 13.74
CA LEU A 14 -6.35 -2.82 12.94
C LEU A 14 -6.48 -3.32 11.49
N PHE A 15 -5.38 -3.75 10.88
CA PHE A 15 -5.40 -4.37 9.55
C PHE A 15 -6.27 -5.63 9.51
N GLY A 16 -6.15 -6.49 10.52
CA GLY A 16 -6.97 -7.68 10.68
C GLY A 16 -8.47 -7.34 10.74
N LEU A 17 -8.85 -6.34 11.51
CA LEU A 17 -10.25 -5.88 11.61
C LEU A 17 -10.78 -5.31 10.28
N ILE A 18 -9.96 -4.51 9.57
CA ILE A 18 -10.33 -3.98 8.25
C ILE A 18 -10.53 -5.11 7.25
N LYS A 19 -9.66 -6.13 7.30
CA LYS A 19 -9.76 -7.32 6.44
C LYS A 19 -11.05 -8.09 6.70
N LEU A 20 -11.37 -8.39 7.96
CA LEU A 20 -12.60 -9.09 8.35
C LEU A 20 -13.86 -8.36 7.88
N LYS A 21 -13.91 -7.02 7.99
CA LYS A 21 -15.06 -6.23 7.50
C LYS A 21 -15.26 -6.31 5.98
N LYS A 22 -14.22 -6.67 5.23
CA LYS A 22 -14.18 -6.67 3.77
C LYS A 22 -14.18 -8.07 3.15
N GLU A 23 -14.05 -9.13 3.94
CA GLU A 23 -14.10 -10.51 3.45
C GLU A 23 -15.41 -10.78 2.69
N GLY A 24 -15.30 -11.51 1.57
CA GLY A 24 -16.42 -11.82 0.69
C GLY A 24 -16.86 -10.70 -0.26
N LYS A 25 -16.32 -9.48 -0.17
CA LYS A 25 -16.68 -8.37 -1.07
C LYS A 25 -15.74 -8.29 -2.27
N THR A 26 -16.32 -8.38 -3.48
CA THR A 26 -15.58 -8.11 -4.72
C THR A 26 -15.18 -6.64 -4.75
N LEU A 27 -13.86 -6.39 -4.74
CA LEU A 27 -13.32 -5.04 -4.80
C LEU A 27 -13.56 -4.42 -6.19
N PRO A 28 -13.93 -3.13 -6.25
CA PRO A 28 -14.31 -2.50 -7.51
C PRO A 28 -13.10 -2.39 -8.46
N ASN A 29 -13.33 -2.69 -9.74
CA ASN A 29 -12.36 -2.47 -10.80
C ASN A 29 -12.42 -0.99 -11.25
N ARG A 30 -11.79 -0.09 -10.50
CA ARG A 30 -11.76 1.35 -10.83
C ARG A 30 -10.62 1.65 -11.81
N ASN A 31 -10.97 2.19 -12.99
CA ASN A 31 -10.00 2.57 -14.02
C ASN A 31 -9.09 3.73 -13.59
N LYS A 32 -9.58 4.65 -12.74
CA LYS A 32 -8.81 5.77 -12.18
C LYS A 32 -8.67 5.65 -10.67
N LYS A 33 -7.44 5.79 -10.18
CA LYS A 33 -7.11 5.77 -8.75
C LYS A 33 -7.20 7.17 -8.16
N THR A 34 -7.64 7.28 -6.92
CA THR A 34 -7.72 8.56 -6.19
C THR A 34 -6.31 9.07 -5.83
N ASN A 35 -6.22 10.33 -5.41
CA ASN A 35 -4.95 10.94 -5.01
C ASN A 35 -4.34 10.22 -3.79
N VAL A 36 -5.17 9.90 -2.78
CA VAL A 36 -4.80 9.07 -1.62
C VAL A 36 -4.25 7.71 -2.07
N GLN A 37 -4.95 7.02 -2.96
CA GLN A 37 -4.52 5.70 -3.45
C GLN A 37 -3.17 5.78 -4.16
N ASN A 38 -2.97 6.77 -5.04
CA ASN A 38 -1.70 6.94 -5.74
C ASN A 38 -0.56 7.33 -4.78
N TYR A 39 -0.83 8.16 -3.76
CA TYR A 39 0.18 8.56 -2.79
C TYR A 39 0.74 7.34 -2.04
N VAL A 40 -0.14 6.50 -1.49
CA VAL A 40 0.25 5.28 -0.77
C VAL A 40 0.99 4.31 -1.69
N LEU A 41 0.47 4.07 -2.90
CA LEU A 41 1.11 3.17 -3.88
C LEU A 41 2.53 3.62 -4.24
N ARG A 42 2.72 4.93 -4.51
CA ARG A 42 4.05 5.50 -4.78
C ARG A 42 4.96 5.45 -3.57
N GLY A 43 4.43 5.73 -2.37
CA GLY A 43 5.16 5.64 -1.11
C GLY A 43 5.74 4.24 -0.89
N VAL A 44 4.91 3.20 -1.02
CA VAL A 44 5.35 1.80 -0.96
C VAL A 44 6.37 1.51 -2.07
N PHE A 45 6.09 1.92 -3.30
CA PHE A 45 6.98 1.66 -4.43
C PHE A 45 8.37 2.29 -4.28
N ASN A 46 8.48 3.42 -3.60
CA ASN A 46 9.76 4.05 -3.31
C ASN A 46 10.59 3.26 -2.29
N LYS A 47 9.95 2.41 -1.49
CA LYS A 47 10.60 1.50 -0.54
C LYS A 47 10.89 0.13 -1.18
N ILE A 48 9.90 -0.46 -1.87
CA ILE A 48 10.05 -1.73 -2.59
C ILE A 48 9.41 -1.72 -3.96
N LYS A 49 10.20 -2.10 -4.97
CA LYS A 49 9.75 -2.16 -6.37
C LYS A 49 8.95 -3.43 -6.69
N TYR A 50 9.13 -4.47 -5.88
CA TYR A 50 8.54 -5.79 -6.04
C TYR A 50 7.94 -6.27 -4.71
N PRO A 51 6.79 -5.72 -4.30
CA PRO A 51 6.11 -6.17 -3.09
C PRO A 51 5.71 -7.65 -3.17
N SER A 52 5.71 -8.32 -2.01
CA SER A 52 5.23 -9.69 -1.87
C SER A 52 3.72 -9.75 -2.15
N THR A 53 3.19 -10.97 -2.36
CA THR A 53 1.75 -11.16 -2.59
C THR A 53 0.92 -10.69 -1.40
N ASP A 54 1.40 -10.91 -0.17
CA ASP A 54 0.65 -10.55 1.03
C ASP A 54 0.66 -9.03 1.26
N THR A 55 1.82 -8.37 1.10
CA THR A 55 1.88 -6.90 1.13
C THR A 55 0.93 -6.27 0.09
N LYS A 56 0.79 -6.86 -1.10
CA LYS A 56 -0.17 -6.38 -2.11
C LYS A 56 -1.62 -6.58 -1.68
N LYS A 57 -1.95 -7.68 -0.98
CA LYS A 57 -3.29 -7.91 -0.43
C LYS A 57 -3.60 -6.89 0.67
N ASP A 58 -2.62 -6.55 1.50
CA ASP A 58 -2.80 -5.56 2.58
C ASP A 58 -3.05 -4.17 2.01
N ILE A 59 -2.25 -3.76 1.02
CA ILE A 59 -2.47 -2.50 0.28
C ILE A 59 -3.85 -2.51 -0.38
N GLY A 60 -4.24 -3.62 -1.03
CA GLY A 60 -5.55 -3.76 -1.67
C GLY A 60 -6.71 -3.65 -0.68
N THR A 61 -6.54 -4.26 0.50
CA THR A 61 -7.50 -4.21 1.61
C THR A 61 -7.66 -2.80 2.13
N LEU A 62 -6.56 -2.08 2.39
CA LEU A 62 -6.61 -0.71 2.89
C LEU A 62 -7.22 0.25 1.86
N LEU A 63 -6.70 0.23 0.63
CA LEU A 63 -7.07 1.15 -0.45
C LEU A 63 -8.39 0.80 -1.16
N ASN A 64 -9.00 -0.34 -0.81
CA ASN A 64 -10.19 -0.89 -1.45
C ASN A 64 -9.98 -1.12 -2.97
N LEU A 65 -8.86 -1.78 -3.31
CA LEU A 65 -8.43 -2.09 -4.67
C LEU A 65 -8.19 -3.59 -4.84
N SER A 66 -8.62 -4.16 -5.97
CA SER A 66 -8.37 -5.58 -6.25
C SER A 66 -6.88 -5.88 -6.42
N LEU A 67 -6.46 -7.11 -6.06
CA LEU A 67 -5.08 -7.56 -6.24
C LEU A 67 -4.61 -7.40 -7.70
N LYS A 68 -5.50 -7.63 -8.68
CA LYS A 68 -5.23 -7.38 -10.10
C LYS A 68 -4.91 -5.91 -10.36
N SER A 69 -5.69 -4.98 -9.80
CA SER A 69 -5.45 -3.53 -9.94
C SER A 69 -4.11 -3.10 -9.36
N ILE A 70 -3.74 -3.67 -8.20
CA ILE A 70 -2.43 -3.44 -7.57
C ILE A 70 -1.30 -3.99 -8.45
N ASN A 71 -1.42 -5.22 -8.94
CA ASN A 71 -0.42 -5.84 -9.82
C ASN A 71 -0.17 -5.01 -11.08
N VAL A 72 -1.23 -4.59 -11.77
CA VAL A 72 -1.13 -3.75 -12.98
C VAL A 72 -0.47 -2.41 -12.65
N TRP A 73 -0.82 -1.79 -11.52
CA TRP A 73 -0.21 -0.51 -11.13
C TRP A 73 1.30 -0.65 -10.91
N PHE A 74 1.74 -1.66 -10.15
CA PHE A 74 3.18 -1.88 -9.90
C PHE A 74 3.93 -2.30 -11.18
N GLN A 75 3.28 -3.00 -12.11
CA GLN A 75 3.86 -3.29 -13.43
C GLN A 75 4.07 -2.01 -14.24
N ASN A 76 3.04 -1.17 -14.37
CA ASN A 76 3.11 0.10 -15.10
C ASN A 76 4.17 1.03 -14.50
N GLU A 77 4.19 1.17 -13.17
CA GLU A 77 5.14 2.05 -12.49
C GLU A 77 6.60 1.59 -12.72
N ARG A 78 6.86 0.27 -12.73
CA ARG A 78 8.18 -0.26 -13.11
C ARG A 78 8.53 0.01 -14.57
N GLN A 79 7.57 -0.09 -15.48
CA GLN A 79 7.81 0.24 -16.89
C GLN A 79 8.21 1.71 -17.04
N THR A 80 7.52 2.63 -16.34
CA THR A 80 7.85 4.06 -16.34
C THR A 80 9.29 4.31 -15.88
N ILE A 81 9.76 3.66 -14.81
CA ILE A 81 11.15 3.81 -14.35
C ILE A 81 12.16 3.14 -15.30
N ARG A 82 11.84 1.98 -15.89
CA ARG A 82 12.77 1.32 -16.83
C ARG A 82 13.07 2.18 -18.05
N CYS A 83 12.09 2.96 -18.52
CA CYS A 83 12.31 3.93 -19.59
C CYS A 83 13.14 5.15 -19.13
N ASN A 84 13.14 5.46 -17.83
CA ASN A 84 13.83 6.58 -17.23
C ASN A 84 15.06 6.08 -16.45
N LYS A 85 16.16 5.79 -17.15
CA LYS A 85 17.41 5.21 -16.60
C LYS A 85 18.03 6.09 -15.52
N ASN A 86 17.57 5.97 -14.27
CA ASN A 86 18.25 6.32 -13.03
C ASN A 86 17.32 5.89 -11.90
N ASN A 87 17.65 4.86 -11.12
CA ASN A 87 17.35 4.79 -9.68
C ASN A 87 17.80 3.45 -9.08
N ARG A 88 18.70 3.53 -8.09
CA ARG A 88 18.98 2.45 -7.14
C ARG A 88 18.02 2.63 -5.96
N SER A 89 17.12 1.68 -5.72
CA SER A 89 16.27 1.69 -4.52
C SER A 89 16.72 0.56 -3.59
N ARG A 90 17.02 0.90 -2.33
CA ARG A 90 17.24 -0.10 -1.27
C ARG A 90 15.91 -0.81 -1.01
N SER A 91 15.91 -2.14 -1.07
CA SER A 91 14.80 -2.97 -0.63
C SER A 91 14.71 -2.94 0.89
N ILE A 92 13.70 -2.26 1.42
CA ILE A 92 13.37 -2.24 2.86
C ILE A 92 12.08 -3.05 3.03
N GLU A 93 11.96 -3.86 4.07
CA GLU A 93 10.71 -4.57 4.34
C GLU A 93 9.54 -3.59 4.51
N VAL A 94 8.37 -3.92 3.94
CA VAL A 94 7.17 -3.09 4.04
C VAL A 94 6.18 -3.83 4.93
N ASP A 95 5.98 -3.29 6.13
CA ASP A 95 5.08 -3.79 7.15
C ASP A 95 3.74 -3.02 7.16
N SER A 96 2.80 -3.55 7.96
CA SER A 96 1.49 -2.96 8.23
C SER A 96 1.60 -1.48 8.65
N LYS A 97 2.49 -1.19 9.60
CA LYS A 97 2.65 0.15 10.13
C LYS A 97 3.02 1.17 9.05
N LEU A 98 4.01 0.87 8.21
CA LEU A 98 4.40 1.77 7.13
C LEU A 98 3.24 2.05 6.16
N ILE A 99 2.44 1.04 5.84
CA ILE A 99 1.30 1.21 4.93
C ILE A 99 0.24 2.13 5.56
N LEU A 100 -0.05 1.97 6.87
CA LEU A 100 -0.97 2.84 7.59
C LEU A 100 -0.43 4.26 7.73
N GLU A 101 0.85 4.43 8.03
CA GLU A 101 1.49 5.74 8.13
C GLU A 101 1.38 6.51 6.81
N LEU A 102 1.67 5.85 5.68
CA LEU A 102 1.49 6.43 4.35
C LEU A 102 0.04 6.81 4.07
N TYR A 103 -0.91 6.01 4.54
CA TYR A 103 -2.34 6.25 4.34
C TYR A 103 -2.85 7.43 5.15
N PHE A 104 -2.57 7.49 6.45
CA PHE A 104 -2.96 8.62 7.29
C PHE A 104 -2.33 9.92 6.82
N LYS A 105 -1.03 9.89 6.46
CA LYS A 105 -0.37 11.03 5.85
C LYS A 105 -1.04 11.49 4.57
N ALA A 106 -1.53 10.56 3.75
CA ALA A 106 -2.27 10.91 2.55
C ALA A 106 -3.60 11.59 2.87
N LEU A 107 -4.34 11.11 3.88
CA LEU A 107 -5.60 11.73 4.30
C LEU A 107 -5.39 13.17 4.77
N GLU A 108 -4.37 13.39 5.61
CA GLU A 108 -3.98 14.74 6.06
C GLU A 108 -3.65 15.66 4.88
N LEU A 109 -2.84 15.19 3.93
CA LEU A 109 -2.42 15.98 2.77
C LEU A 109 -3.59 16.38 1.84
N TYR A 110 -4.64 15.56 1.77
CA TYR A 110 -5.78 15.79 0.88
C TYR A 110 -7.02 16.33 1.61
N ASN A 111 -6.91 16.66 2.91
CA ASN A 111 -8.00 17.16 3.74
C ASN A 111 -9.26 16.27 3.71
N ILE A 112 -9.07 14.95 3.90
CA ILE A 112 -10.15 13.95 3.90
C ILE A 112 -10.29 13.35 5.30
#